data_AF-A0A7M3MGX6-F1
#
_entry.id   AF-A0A7M3MGX6-F1
#
_cell.length_a   1.000
_cell.length_b   1.000
_cell.length_c   1.000
_cell.angle_alpha   90.00
_cell.angle_beta   90.00
_cell.angle_gamma   90.00
#
_symmetry.space_group_name_H-M   'P 1'
#
loop_
_entity.id
_entity.type
_entity.pdbx_description
1 polymer ?
#
loop_
_entity_poly.entity_id
_entity_poly.type
_entity_poly.pdbx_seq_one_letter_code
_entity_poly.pdbx_strand_id
1 'polypeptide(L)'
;MPPERILLLAGQHEFLDPRDRSGGPKTRHASAFVDAYARMGYDGVYPSVVEADWLQEYSGDLPDFFRPAGHAGFVDTFTVGERTIAVVVYPEPARGPFPTDEQTAWVEQTIAALAGEADLVVGVCNWSKSGEEAYLEQAKNLPDILLGGGPGPSHPEMLAHNGRTLWARSFTKGRTVNKITLYEWPEAKAGRTWHLGQNVLAETIVLDDSIRGDAEIDALFQP
;
A
#
# COMPACT_ATOMS: atom_id res chain seq x y z
N MET A 1 25.28 8.55 -12.24
CA MET A 1 24.60 7.74 -11.20
C MET A 1 23.51 6.96 -11.90
N PRO A 2 23.27 5.68 -11.56
CA PRO A 2 22.05 5.02 -12.04
C PRO A 2 20.84 5.86 -11.63
N PRO A 3 19.79 5.94 -12.47
CA PRO A 3 18.59 6.67 -12.10
C PRO A 3 18.02 6.13 -10.79
N GLU A 4 17.58 7.04 -9.92
CA GLU A 4 16.86 6.69 -8.71
C GLU A 4 15.61 5.90 -9.11
N ARG A 5 15.55 4.62 -8.73
CA ARG A 5 14.40 3.78 -9.01
C ARG A 5 13.43 3.89 -7.84
N ILE A 6 12.26 4.45 -8.13
CA ILE A 6 11.14 4.56 -7.21
C ILE A 6 10.27 3.31 -7.37
N LEU A 7 9.81 2.75 -6.25
CA LEU A 7 8.78 1.71 -6.24
C LEU A 7 7.43 2.40 -6.02
N LEU A 8 6.51 2.32 -6.98
CA LEU A 8 5.19 2.93 -6.94
C LEU A 8 4.12 1.87 -6.65
N LEU A 9 3.49 1.99 -5.47
CA LEU A 9 2.50 1.04 -4.98
C LEU A 9 1.16 1.74 -4.69
N ALA A 10 0.05 1.04 -4.93
CA ALA A 10 -1.26 1.41 -4.43
C ALA A 10 -1.91 0.25 -3.68
N GLY A 11 -2.54 0.56 -2.55
CA GLY A 11 -3.20 -0.42 -1.70
C GLY A 11 -4.69 -0.60 -1.99
N GLN A 12 -5.37 -1.32 -1.11
CA GLN A 12 -6.81 -1.53 -1.18
C GLN A 12 -7.57 -0.22 -0.83
N HIS A 13 -8.79 -0.09 -1.34
CA HIS A 13 -9.69 1.06 -1.15
C HIS A 13 -9.24 2.35 -1.85
N GLU A 14 -8.47 2.20 -2.93
CA GLU A 14 -7.98 3.28 -3.78
C GLU A 14 -9.07 3.86 -4.70
N PHE A 15 -9.94 3.00 -5.23
CA PHE A 15 -10.97 3.36 -6.22
C PHE A 15 -12.35 3.51 -5.58
N LEU A 16 -12.66 2.66 -4.60
CA LEU A 16 -13.95 2.63 -3.93
C LEU A 16 -13.76 2.96 -2.43
N ASP A 17 -14.33 4.08 -1.98
CA ASP A 17 -14.31 4.43 -0.55
C ASP A 17 -15.27 3.49 0.20
N PRO A 18 -14.79 2.66 1.15
CA PRO A 18 -15.62 1.69 1.86
C PRO A 18 -16.71 2.36 2.72
N ARG A 19 -16.61 3.67 2.96
CA ARG A 19 -17.57 4.47 3.73
C ARG A 19 -18.64 5.14 2.85
N ASP A 20 -18.41 5.24 1.54
CA ASP A 20 -19.25 6.00 0.61
C ASP A 20 -19.89 5.11 -0.46
N ARG A 21 -20.84 4.26 -0.04
CA ARG A 21 -21.53 3.31 -0.92
C ARG A 21 -22.46 3.96 -1.95
N SER A 22 -22.77 5.25 -1.80
CA SER A 22 -23.68 6.00 -2.67
C SER A 22 -22.98 6.94 -3.65
N GLY A 23 -21.67 7.19 -3.47
CA GLY A 23 -20.90 8.19 -4.19
C GLY A 23 -19.65 7.66 -4.88
N GLY A 24 -19.60 6.35 -5.17
CA GLY A 24 -18.49 5.74 -5.91
C GLY A 24 -18.25 6.40 -7.28
N PRO A 25 -17.05 6.25 -7.86
CA PRO A 25 -16.74 6.77 -9.18
C PRO A 25 -17.74 6.25 -10.22
N LYS A 26 -17.99 7.05 -11.25
CA LYS A 26 -18.86 6.63 -12.35
C LYS A 26 -18.23 5.41 -13.02
N THR A 27 -19.02 4.36 -13.25
CA THR A 27 -18.56 3.08 -13.84
C THR A 27 -17.74 3.27 -15.13
N ARG A 28 -18.12 4.24 -15.97
CA ARG A 28 -17.38 4.61 -17.19
C ARG A 28 -15.91 5.02 -16.98
N HIS A 29 -15.50 5.34 -15.75
CA HIS A 29 -14.12 5.72 -15.43
C HIS A 29 -13.25 4.53 -15.05
N ALA A 30 -13.78 3.30 -14.98
CA ALA A 30 -12.99 2.12 -14.63
C ALA A 30 -11.80 1.92 -15.58
N SER A 31 -12.01 1.96 -16.90
CA SER A 31 -10.92 1.86 -17.88
C SER A 31 -9.93 3.02 -17.77
N ALA A 32 -10.43 4.23 -17.54
CA ALA A 32 -9.59 5.41 -17.33
C ALA A 32 -8.67 5.27 -16.11
N PHE A 33 -9.15 4.65 -15.01
CA PHE A 33 -8.30 4.34 -13.87
C PHE A 33 -7.20 3.33 -14.22
N VAL A 34 -7.55 2.21 -14.87
CA VAL A 34 -6.54 1.21 -15.27
C VAL A 34 -5.48 1.84 -16.18
N ASP A 35 -5.91 2.62 -17.18
CA ASP A 35 -5.01 3.31 -18.10
C ASP A 35 -4.14 4.35 -17.39
N ALA A 36 -4.70 5.12 -16.45
CA ALA A 36 -3.96 6.13 -15.71
C ALA A 36 -2.85 5.50 -14.86
N TYR A 37 -3.16 4.42 -14.14
CA TYR A 37 -2.18 3.71 -13.32
C TYR A 37 -1.07 3.06 -14.15
N ALA A 38 -1.41 2.52 -15.32
CA ALA A 38 -0.42 2.01 -16.27
C ALA A 38 0.50 3.12 -16.79
N ARG A 39 -0.05 4.29 -17.16
CA ARG A 39 0.73 5.44 -17.66
C ARG A 39 1.60 6.08 -16.59
N MET A 40 1.13 6.10 -15.34
CA MET A 40 1.93 6.55 -14.18
C MET A 40 3.04 5.57 -13.80
N GLY A 41 3.05 4.35 -14.38
CA GLY A 41 4.10 3.37 -14.17
C GLY A 41 4.10 2.75 -12.78
N TYR A 42 2.90 2.47 -12.23
CA TYR A 42 2.81 1.74 -10.96
C TYR A 42 3.42 0.34 -11.09
N ASP A 43 4.25 -0.04 -10.12
CA ASP A 43 4.86 -1.36 -10.05
C ASP A 43 3.86 -2.41 -9.51
N GLY A 44 2.96 -1.99 -8.61
CA GLY A 44 1.94 -2.87 -8.03
C GLY A 44 0.72 -2.10 -7.53
N VAL A 45 -0.46 -2.57 -7.90
CA VAL A 45 -1.76 -2.05 -7.45
C VAL A 45 -2.53 -3.20 -6.84
N TYR A 46 -2.91 -3.07 -5.58
CA TYR A 46 -3.50 -4.14 -4.79
C TYR A 46 -4.95 -3.81 -4.41
N PRO A 47 -5.89 -3.85 -5.36
CA PRO A 47 -7.28 -3.53 -5.08
C PRO A 47 -7.87 -4.52 -4.06
N SER A 48 -8.85 -4.04 -3.30
CA SER A 48 -9.75 -4.94 -2.56
C SER A 48 -10.49 -5.87 -3.52
N VAL A 49 -11.05 -6.97 -3.01
CA VAL A 49 -11.85 -7.90 -3.81
C VAL A 49 -12.97 -7.18 -4.56
N VAL A 50 -13.67 -6.27 -3.87
CA VAL A 50 -14.78 -5.50 -4.46
C VAL A 50 -14.31 -4.53 -5.54
N GLU A 51 -13.13 -3.90 -5.37
CA GLU A 51 -12.57 -3.03 -6.39
C GLU A 51 -12.09 -3.79 -7.61
N ALA A 52 -11.48 -4.95 -7.40
CA ALA A 52 -11.05 -5.82 -8.49
C ALA A 52 -12.25 -6.28 -9.33
N ASP A 53 -13.33 -6.71 -8.69
CA ASP A 53 -14.58 -7.10 -9.36
C ASP A 53 -15.16 -5.92 -10.16
N TRP A 54 -15.23 -4.73 -9.55
CA TRP A 54 -15.73 -3.53 -10.22
C TRP A 54 -14.86 -3.12 -11.41
N LEU A 55 -13.53 -3.13 -11.25
CA LEU A 55 -12.62 -2.81 -12.34
C LEU A 55 -12.77 -3.84 -13.47
N GLN A 56 -12.82 -5.14 -13.17
CA GLN A 56 -12.99 -6.17 -14.20
C GLN A 56 -14.31 -6.06 -14.94
N GLU A 57 -15.41 -5.81 -14.21
CA GLU A 57 -16.74 -5.66 -14.81
C GLU A 57 -16.80 -4.50 -15.80
N TYR A 58 -16.12 -3.37 -15.51
CA TYR A 58 -16.27 -2.13 -16.26
C TYR A 58 -15.05 -1.72 -17.11
N SER A 59 -13.92 -2.40 -16.97
CA SER A 59 -12.70 -2.16 -17.78
C SER A 59 -12.21 -3.40 -18.55
N GLY A 60 -12.69 -4.59 -18.20
CA GLY A 60 -12.22 -5.85 -18.77
C GLY A 60 -11.00 -6.41 -18.03
N ASP A 61 -10.14 -7.14 -18.74
CA ASP A 61 -8.97 -7.78 -18.15
C ASP A 61 -8.02 -6.74 -17.55
N LEU A 62 -7.58 -6.99 -16.31
CA LEU A 62 -6.63 -6.12 -15.63
C LEU A 62 -5.19 -6.48 -16.00
N PRO A 63 -4.28 -5.50 -16.12
CA PRO A 63 -2.85 -5.75 -16.28
C PRO A 63 -2.27 -6.56 -15.12
N ASP A 64 -1.18 -7.30 -15.35
CA ASP A 64 -0.56 -8.18 -14.34
C ASP A 64 -0.11 -7.48 -13.05
N PHE A 65 0.14 -6.16 -13.09
CA PHE A 65 0.52 -5.37 -11.91
C PHE A 65 -0.70 -4.97 -11.05
N PHE A 66 -1.93 -5.20 -11.52
CA PHE A 66 -3.14 -5.15 -10.71
C PHE A 66 -3.40 -6.53 -10.11
N ARG A 67 -3.07 -6.69 -8.83
CA ARG A 67 -3.12 -7.97 -8.11
C ARG A 67 -4.04 -7.87 -6.91
N PRO A 68 -5.31 -8.31 -7.01
CA PRO A 68 -6.28 -8.19 -5.92
C PRO A 68 -5.79 -8.89 -4.65
N ALA A 69 -5.92 -8.22 -3.50
CA ALA A 69 -5.42 -8.73 -2.22
C ALA A 69 -5.96 -10.12 -1.85
N GLY A 70 -7.24 -10.36 -2.18
CA GLY A 70 -7.94 -11.60 -1.85
C GLY A 70 -8.05 -11.85 -0.33
N HIS A 71 -8.62 -12.99 0.06
CA HIS A 71 -8.82 -13.34 1.47
C HIS A 71 -7.67 -14.14 2.09
N ALA A 72 -6.68 -14.54 1.29
CA ALA A 72 -5.53 -15.32 1.73
C ALA A 72 -4.26 -14.48 1.88
N GLY A 73 -4.22 -13.26 1.32
CA GLY A 73 -2.99 -12.48 1.18
C GLY A 73 -1.99 -13.14 0.23
N PHE A 74 -0.92 -12.42 -0.09
CA PHE A 74 0.20 -12.97 -0.86
C PHE A 74 1.45 -12.10 -0.69
N VAL A 75 2.57 -12.56 -1.25
CA VAL A 75 3.81 -11.79 -1.34
C VAL A 75 4.06 -11.43 -2.80
N ASP A 76 4.31 -10.14 -3.04
CA ASP A 76 4.91 -9.65 -4.28
C ASP A 76 6.38 -9.32 -4.04
N THR A 77 7.21 -9.41 -5.07
CA THR A 77 8.66 -9.21 -4.93
C THR A 77 9.18 -8.32 -6.03
N PHE A 78 9.90 -7.29 -5.62
CA PHE A 78 10.49 -6.30 -6.51
C PHE A 78 11.99 -6.25 -6.31
N THR A 79 12.73 -6.01 -7.39
CA THR A 79 14.17 -5.76 -7.32
C THR A 79 14.43 -4.29 -7.61
N VAL A 80 15.05 -3.57 -6.68
CA VAL A 80 15.44 -2.17 -6.83
C VAL A 80 16.96 -2.09 -6.77
N GLY A 81 17.62 -1.92 -7.93
CA GLY A 81 19.06 -2.07 -8.04
C GLY A 81 19.47 -3.52 -7.79
N GLU A 82 20.29 -3.76 -6.76
CA GLU A 82 20.70 -5.10 -6.31
C GLU A 82 19.91 -5.57 -5.07
N ARG A 83 18.92 -4.79 -4.64
CA ARG A 83 18.15 -5.03 -3.41
C ARG A 83 16.79 -5.64 -3.73
N THR A 84 16.33 -6.52 -2.85
CA THR A 84 15.04 -7.18 -2.95
C THR A 84 14.07 -6.59 -1.94
N ILE A 85 12.89 -6.20 -2.41
CA ILE A 85 11.78 -5.70 -1.60
C ILE A 85 10.66 -6.72 -1.68
N ALA A 86 10.25 -7.26 -0.54
CA ALA A 86 9.07 -8.11 -0.43
C ALA A 86 7.87 -7.27 0.02
N VAL A 87 6.81 -7.24 -0.78
CA VAL A 87 5.56 -6.58 -0.44
C VAL A 87 4.57 -7.66 0.01
N VAL A 88 4.28 -7.70 1.30
CA VAL A 88 3.27 -8.57 1.90
C VAL A 88 1.93 -7.88 1.78
N VAL A 89 1.08 -8.35 0.87
CA VAL A 89 -0.29 -7.86 0.72
C VAL A 89 -1.16 -8.63 1.70
N TYR A 90 -1.71 -7.91 2.68
CA TYR A 90 -2.41 -8.54 3.79
C TYR A 90 -3.75 -9.13 3.32
N PRO A 91 -4.18 -10.25 3.91
CA PRO A 91 -5.47 -10.84 3.62
C PRO A 91 -6.62 -9.87 3.93
N GLU A 92 -7.53 -9.67 2.98
CA GLU A 92 -8.73 -8.87 3.23
C GLU A 92 -9.69 -9.63 4.16
N PRO A 93 -10.17 -9.02 5.25
CA PRO A 93 -11.16 -9.64 6.12
C PRO A 93 -12.45 -9.95 5.38
N ALA A 94 -12.94 -11.19 5.48
CA ALA A 94 -14.21 -11.57 4.84
C ALA A 94 -15.44 -10.87 5.47
N ARG A 95 -15.33 -10.37 6.71
CA ARG A 95 -16.40 -9.68 7.42
C ARG A 95 -15.85 -8.55 8.29
N GLY A 96 -16.42 -7.36 8.10
CA GLY A 96 -16.01 -6.19 8.87
C GLY A 96 -14.57 -5.78 8.58
N PRO A 97 -14.01 -4.83 9.35
CA PRO A 97 -12.68 -4.30 9.06
C PRO A 97 -11.54 -5.04 9.76
N PHE A 98 -11.81 -6.00 10.63
CA PHE A 98 -10.78 -6.62 11.48
C PHE A 98 -10.37 -7.99 10.95
N PRO A 99 -9.06 -8.34 10.99
CA PRO A 99 -8.59 -9.65 10.58
C PRO A 99 -9.07 -10.74 11.52
N THR A 100 -9.04 -11.99 11.04
CA THR A 100 -9.08 -13.15 11.92
C THR A 100 -7.70 -13.44 12.53
N ASP A 101 -7.67 -14.26 13.59
CA ASP A 101 -6.42 -14.74 14.17
C ASP A 101 -5.59 -15.52 13.14
N GLU A 102 -6.24 -16.27 12.24
CA GLU A 102 -5.58 -17.00 11.16
C GLU A 102 -4.90 -16.05 10.16
N GLN A 103 -5.59 -14.98 9.76
CA GLN A 103 -5.02 -13.96 8.87
C GLN A 103 -3.85 -13.25 9.53
N THR A 104 -3.96 -12.91 10.82
CA THR A 104 -2.87 -12.32 11.60
C THR A 104 -1.68 -13.27 11.70
N ALA A 105 -1.92 -14.54 12.01
CA ALA A 105 -0.87 -15.54 12.10
C ALA A 105 -0.17 -15.78 10.75
N TRP A 106 -0.91 -15.79 9.64
CA TRP A 106 -0.34 -15.89 8.29
C TRP A 106 0.61 -14.73 8.00
N VAL A 107 0.19 -13.49 8.30
CA VAL A 107 1.01 -12.29 8.12
C VAL A 107 2.29 -12.39 8.94
N GLU A 108 2.18 -12.69 10.25
CA GLU A 108 3.35 -12.78 11.13
C GLU A 108 4.35 -13.86 10.69
N GLN A 109 3.85 -15.02 10.26
CA GLN A 109 4.69 -16.11 9.75
C GLN A 109 5.37 -15.74 8.43
N THR A 110 4.64 -15.07 7.55
CA THR A 110 5.16 -14.62 6.24
C THR A 110 6.26 -13.60 6.42
N ILE A 111 6.06 -12.59 7.27
CA ILE A 111 7.08 -11.58 7.59
C ILE A 111 8.31 -12.23 8.23
N ALA A 112 8.11 -13.17 9.15
CA ALA A 112 9.21 -13.88 9.80
C ALA A 112 10.03 -14.71 8.81
N ALA A 113 9.39 -15.33 7.82
CA ALA A 113 10.08 -16.10 6.77
C ALA A 113 10.87 -15.19 5.83
N LEU A 114 10.35 -14.00 5.53
CA LEU A 114 11.02 -13.02 4.68
C LEU A 114 12.19 -12.32 5.39
N ALA A 115 12.28 -12.42 6.73
CA ALA A 115 13.35 -11.84 7.51
C ALA A 115 14.70 -12.48 7.13
N GLY A 116 15.52 -11.74 6.38
CA GLY A 116 16.82 -12.21 5.86
C GLY A 116 16.78 -12.79 4.46
N GLU A 117 15.59 -12.94 3.85
CA GLU A 117 15.43 -13.24 2.43
C GLU A 117 15.27 -11.96 1.59
N ALA A 118 14.54 -10.98 2.12
CA ALA A 118 14.39 -9.66 1.51
C ALA A 118 15.26 -8.62 2.23
N ASP A 119 15.71 -7.60 1.49
CA ASP A 119 16.41 -6.44 2.05
C ASP A 119 15.43 -5.43 2.69
N LEU A 120 14.13 -5.52 2.36
CA LEU A 120 13.06 -4.70 2.92
C LEU A 120 11.72 -5.45 2.82
N VAL A 121 10.96 -5.48 3.91
CA VAL A 121 9.59 -6.02 3.96
C VAL A 121 8.59 -4.89 4.13
N VAL A 122 7.68 -4.75 3.17
CA VAL A 122 6.60 -3.75 3.16
C VAL A 122 5.26 -4.45 3.32
N GLY A 123 4.48 -4.15 4.35
CA GLY A 123 3.11 -4.59 4.48
C GLY A 123 2.14 -3.63 3.78
N VAL A 124 1.18 -4.14 3.01
CA VAL A 124 0.05 -3.38 2.47
C VAL A 124 -1.22 -3.90 3.12
N CYS A 125 -1.84 -3.09 3.98
CA CYS A 125 -2.86 -3.54 4.92
C CYS A 125 -4.15 -2.72 4.81
N ASN A 126 -5.30 -3.40 4.91
CA ASN A 126 -6.63 -2.78 4.89
C ASN A 126 -7.48 -3.05 6.14
N TRP A 127 -6.85 -3.46 7.25
CA TRP A 127 -7.52 -3.92 8.49
C TRP A 127 -8.14 -2.81 9.35
N SER A 128 -8.50 -1.69 8.74
CA SER A 128 -8.78 -0.41 9.39
C SER A 128 -7.67 0.10 10.31
N LYS A 129 -7.76 1.37 10.69
CA LYS A 129 -6.78 1.95 11.61
C LYS A 129 -6.71 1.17 12.93
N SER A 130 -7.86 0.81 13.49
CA SER A 130 -7.90 0.13 14.79
C SER A 130 -7.40 -1.32 14.72
N GLY A 131 -7.62 -2.02 13.61
CA GLY A 131 -7.03 -3.36 13.42
C GLY A 131 -5.55 -3.31 13.14
N GLU A 132 -5.07 -2.30 12.40
CA GLU A 132 -3.64 -2.03 12.22
C GLU A 132 -2.96 -1.70 13.55
N GLU A 133 -3.55 -0.84 14.39
CA GLU A 133 -3.04 -0.53 15.73
C GLU A 133 -2.94 -1.78 16.60
N ALA A 134 -4.00 -2.57 16.67
CA ALA A 134 -4.02 -3.81 17.45
C ALA A 134 -2.95 -4.80 16.96
N TYR A 135 -2.77 -4.92 15.64
CA TYR A 135 -1.71 -5.74 15.04
C TYR A 135 -0.32 -5.23 15.43
N LEU A 136 -0.05 -3.93 15.27
CA LEU A 136 1.25 -3.31 15.60
C LEU A 136 1.61 -3.43 17.09
N GLU A 137 0.62 -3.42 17.98
CA GLU A 137 0.80 -3.58 19.42
C GLU A 137 1.09 -5.02 19.84
N GLN A 138 0.48 -6.00 19.18
CA GLN A 138 0.45 -7.39 19.65
C GLN A 138 1.38 -8.32 18.88
N ALA A 139 1.63 -8.04 17.60
CA ALA A 139 2.39 -8.93 16.74
C ALA A 139 3.87 -8.98 17.13
N LYS A 140 4.46 -10.16 16.99
CA LYS A 140 5.88 -10.38 17.32
C LYS A 140 6.77 -9.97 16.17
N ASN A 141 6.35 -10.33 14.97
CA ASN A 141 7.04 -10.03 13.72
C ASN A 141 6.22 -8.99 12.95
N LEU A 142 6.87 -7.89 12.61
CA LEU A 142 6.28 -6.74 11.94
C LEU A 142 7.08 -6.42 10.68
N PRO A 143 6.44 -5.85 9.64
CA PRO A 143 7.18 -5.42 8.47
C PRO A 143 8.04 -4.19 8.82
N ASP A 144 9.03 -3.89 7.99
CA ASP A 144 9.82 -2.67 8.15
C ASP A 144 8.98 -1.42 7.90
N ILE A 145 8.06 -1.50 6.93
CA ILE A 145 7.10 -0.45 6.59
C ILE A 145 5.70 -1.07 6.53
N LEU A 146 4.71 -0.43 7.15
CA LEU A 146 3.29 -0.75 7.00
C LEU A 146 2.58 0.40 6.29
N LEU A 147 2.08 0.12 5.09
CA LEU A 147 1.18 1.00 4.34
C LEU A 147 -0.26 0.60 4.68
N GLY A 148 -0.86 1.35 5.58
CA GLY A 148 -2.22 1.12 6.07
C GLY A 148 -3.28 1.78 5.20
N GLY A 149 -4.49 1.25 5.30
CA GLY A 149 -5.61 1.59 4.43
C GLY A 149 -6.96 1.22 5.06
N GLY A 150 -7.98 1.14 4.21
CA GLY A 150 -9.34 0.79 4.65
C GLY A 150 -9.96 1.77 5.64
N PRO A 151 -11.01 1.34 6.38
CA PRO A 151 -11.77 2.23 7.24
C PRO A 151 -10.94 2.90 8.34
N GLY A 152 -11.33 4.12 8.71
CA GLY A 152 -10.67 4.89 9.77
C GLY A 152 -9.94 6.13 9.24
N PRO A 153 -9.43 6.97 10.14
CA PRO A 153 -8.73 8.18 9.76
C PRO A 153 -7.35 7.86 9.17
N SER A 154 -6.93 8.70 8.25
CA SER A 154 -5.56 8.74 7.76
C SER A 154 -4.68 9.52 8.74
N HIS A 155 -3.37 9.33 8.66
CA HIS A 155 -2.41 10.08 9.46
C HIS A 155 -1.08 10.19 8.71
N PRO A 156 -0.28 11.23 8.99
CA PRO A 156 1.13 11.29 8.59
C PRO A 156 1.91 10.08 9.10
N GLU A 157 3.13 9.90 8.64
CA GLU A 157 4.02 8.85 9.10
C GLU A 157 4.16 8.77 10.64
N MET A 158 4.18 7.55 11.16
CA MET A 158 4.38 7.27 12.58
C MET A 158 5.35 6.10 12.75
N LEU A 159 6.16 6.16 13.80
CA LEU A 159 7.02 5.04 14.21
C LEU A 159 6.27 4.16 15.20
N ALA A 160 6.03 2.92 14.81
CA ALA A 160 5.39 1.90 15.64
C ALA A 160 6.43 0.97 16.26
N HIS A 161 6.04 0.33 17.38
CA HIS A 161 6.83 -0.68 18.06
C HIS A 161 8.29 -0.26 18.32
N ASN A 162 8.49 0.85 19.03
CA ASN A 162 9.82 1.42 19.31
C ASN A 162 10.65 1.69 18.04
N GLY A 163 9.97 2.08 16.96
CA GLY A 163 10.55 2.41 15.66
C GLY A 163 10.99 1.21 14.83
N ARG A 164 10.58 -0.03 15.16
CA ARG A 164 10.85 -1.18 14.28
C ARG A 164 10.02 -1.14 12.98
N THR A 165 8.90 -0.43 12.99
CA THR A 165 8.02 -0.31 11.82
C THR A 165 7.67 1.15 11.57
N LEU A 166 7.84 1.59 10.33
CA LEU A 166 7.29 2.85 9.85
C LEU A 166 5.85 2.59 9.39
N TRP A 167 4.86 3.26 9.98
CA TRP A 167 3.46 3.11 9.62
C TRP A 167 2.92 4.41 9.00
N ALA A 168 2.34 4.30 7.81
CA ALA A 168 1.77 5.43 7.09
C ALA A 168 0.39 5.07 6.52
N ARG A 169 -0.54 6.02 6.53
CA ARG A 169 -1.88 5.88 5.93
C ARG A 169 -2.18 7.10 5.05
N SER A 170 -2.32 6.89 3.74
CA SER A 170 -2.71 7.98 2.83
C SER A 170 -4.13 8.48 3.12
N PHE A 171 -4.38 9.75 2.83
CA PHE A 171 -5.73 10.32 2.85
C PHE A 171 -6.55 9.80 1.68
N THR A 172 -7.79 9.39 1.99
CA THR A 172 -8.73 8.80 1.03
C THR A 172 -9.04 9.73 -0.13
N LYS A 173 -9.48 9.15 -1.26
CA LYS A 173 -9.88 9.86 -2.49
C LYS A 173 -8.72 10.59 -3.18
N GLY A 174 -7.54 9.97 -3.17
CA GLY A 174 -6.35 10.50 -3.87
C GLY A 174 -5.91 11.89 -3.41
N ARG A 175 -6.19 12.28 -2.16
CA ARG A 175 -5.82 13.64 -1.67
C ARG A 175 -4.35 13.77 -1.35
N THR A 176 -3.68 12.64 -1.11
CA THR A 176 -2.27 12.64 -0.72
C THR A 176 -1.54 11.46 -1.27
N VAL A 177 -0.25 11.63 -1.56
CA VAL A 177 0.70 10.56 -1.83
C VAL A 177 1.67 10.48 -0.66
N ASN A 178 1.92 9.27 -0.15
CA ASN A 178 3.01 9.07 0.79
C ASN A 178 4.30 8.81 0.01
N LYS A 179 5.32 9.62 0.27
CA LYS A 179 6.67 9.42 -0.26
C LYS A 179 7.57 8.97 0.88
N ILE A 180 8.16 7.80 0.75
CA ILE A 180 9.11 7.26 1.74
C ILE A 180 10.47 7.14 1.06
N THR A 181 11.46 7.85 1.60
CA THR A 181 12.85 7.84 1.15
C THR A 181 13.69 7.12 2.19
N LEU A 182 14.32 6.03 1.79
CA LEU A 182 15.26 5.29 2.65
C LEU A 182 16.67 5.84 2.43
N TYR A 183 17.28 6.36 3.49
CA TYR A 183 18.70 6.73 3.47
C TYR A 183 19.59 5.53 3.78
N GLU A 184 19.04 4.55 4.50
CA GLU A 184 19.69 3.29 4.84
C GLU A 184 18.70 2.13 4.70
N TRP A 185 19.18 0.97 4.23
CA TRP A 185 18.38 -0.25 4.17
C TRP A 185 18.26 -0.89 5.57
N PRO A 186 17.15 -1.57 5.90
CA PRO A 186 17.12 -2.40 7.09
C PRO A 186 18.14 -3.53 6.96
N GLU A 187 19.16 -3.58 7.83
CA GLU A 187 20.14 -4.66 7.80
C GLU A 187 19.64 -5.82 8.64
N ALA A 188 19.58 -7.00 8.04
CA ALA A 188 18.99 -8.22 8.62
C ALA A 188 19.58 -8.71 9.96
N LYS A 189 20.68 -8.10 10.48
CA LYS A 189 21.45 -8.66 11.61
C LYS A 189 21.41 -7.86 12.90
N ALA A 190 20.92 -6.63 12.89
CA ALA A 190 20.83 -5.81 14.10
C ALA A 190 19.47 -5.14 14.11
N GLY A 191 18.57 -5.58 14.99
CA GLY A 191 17.18 -5.10 15.08
C GLY A 191 17.09 -3.59 14.91
N ARG A 192 16.86 -3.16 13.66
CA ARG A 192 17.03 -1.76 13.25
C ARG A 192 15.82 -0.98 13.74
N THR A 193 16.11 0.24 14.16
CA THR A 193 15.11 1.21 14.55
C THR A 193 15.14 2.34 13.54
N TRP A 194 13.98 2.63 12.97
CA TRP A 194 13.77 3.81 12.16
C TRP A 194 13.87 5.07 13.01
N HIS A 195 14.52 6.07 12.44
CA HIS A 195 14.72 7.40 12.98
C HIS A 195 14.38 8.39 11.86
N LEU A 196 13.21 9.02 11.98
CA LEU A 196 12.73 10.02 11.00
C LEU A 196 13.75 11.16 10.85
N GLY A 197 14.04 11.51 9.59
CA GLY A 197 15.02 12.52 9.21
C GLY A 197 16.48 12.07 9.35
N GLN A 198 16.76 10.84 9.79
CA GLN A 198 18.12 10.29 9.89
C GLN A 198 18.34 9.15 8.90
N ASN A 199 17.68 8.01 9.10
CA ASN A 199 17.82 6.83 8.24
C ASN A 199 16.60 6.59 7.33
N VAL A 200 15.48 7.27 7.61
CA VAL A 200 14.28 7.30 6.78
C VAL A 200 13.66 8.68 6.80
N LEU A 201 13.14 9.12 5.67
CA LEU A 201 12.23 10.26 5.56
C LEU A 201 10.90 9.74 5.01
N ALA A 202 9.80 10.10 5.64
CA ALA A 202 8.47 9.83 5.12
C ALA A 202 7.67 11.12 5.12
N GLU A 203 6.96 11.36 4.02
CA GLU A 203 6.26 12.62 3.76
C GLU A 203 4.86 12.31 3.22
N THR A 204 3.84 12.96 3.77
CA THR A 204 2.51 13.01 3.15
C THR A 204 2.42 14.24 2.25
N ILE A 205 2.54 14.02 0.94
CA ILE A 205 2.41 15.07 -0.07
C ILE A 205 0.91 15.31 -0.32
N VAL A 206 0.43 16.52 -0.05
CA VAL A 206 -0.95 16.93 -0.37
C VAL A 206 -1.04 17.28 -1.85
N LEU A 207 -2.00 16.64 -2.54
CA LEU A 207 -2.31 16.92 -3.95
C LEU A 207 -3.34 18.06 -4.01
N ASP A 208 -2.83 19.29 -4.00
CA ASP A 208 -3.62 20.52 -4.16
C ASP A 208 -3.28 21.25 -5.48
N ASP A 209 -3.89 22.43 -5.68
CA ASP A 209 -3.75 23.22 -6.92
C ASP A 209 -2.30 23.69 -7.19
N SER A 210 -1.37 23.54 -6.24
CA SER A 210 0.05 23.80 -6.48
C SER A 210 0.73 22.72 -7.33
N ILE A 211 0.18 21.50 -7.36
CA ILE A 211 0.64 20.40 -8.19
C ILE A 211 -0.25 20.36 -9.43
N ARG A 212 0.32 20.76 -10.57
CA ARG A 212 -0.42 20.77 -11.84
C ARG A 212 -0.75 19.34 -12.26
N GLY A 213 -2.04 19.10 -12.53
CA GLY A 213 -2.52 17.85 -13.12
C GLY A 213 -1.87 17.57 -14.49
N ASP A 214 -1.67 16.28 -14.76
CA ASP A 214 -1.18 15.82 -16.05
C ASP A 214 -2.32 15.84 -17.07
N ALA A 215 -2.15 16.60 -18.16
CA ALA A 215 -3.20 16.80 -19.15
C ALA A 215 -3.56 15.52 -19.93
N GLU A 216 -2.63 14.59 -20.09
CA GLU A 216 -2.89 13.31 -20.76
C GLU A 216 -3.67 12.37 -19.86
N ILE A 217 -3.39 12.39 -18.55
CA ILE A 217 -4.18 11.64 -17.56
C ILE A 217 -5.58 12.25 -17.43
N ASP A 218 -5.69 13.57 -17.30
CA ASP A 218 -6.98 14.26 -17.19
C ASP A 218 -7.90 13.95 -18.38
N ALA A 219 -7.33 13.85 -19.59
CA ALA A 219 -8.08 13.53 -20.80
C ALA A 219 -8.76 12.16 -20.75
N LEU A 220 -8.24 11.19 -19.98
CA LEU A 220 -8.87 9.87 -19.80
C LEU A 220 -10.21 9.95 -19.07
N PHE A 221 -10.41 10.98 -18.25
CA PHE A 221 -11.61 11.16 -17.42
C PHE A 221 -12.61 12.15 -18.01
N GLN A 222 -12.29 12.77 -19.15
CA GLN A 222 -13.23 13.62 -19.89
C GLN A 222 -14.13 12.75 -20.81
N PRO A 223 -15.43 13.09 -20.94
CA PRO A 223 -16.37 12.39 -21.80
C PRO A 223 -16.16 12.64 -23.30
#